data_AF-I3T156-F1
#
_entry.id   AF-I3T156-F1
#
_cell.length_a   1.000
_cell.length_b   1.000
_cell.length_c   1.000
_cell.angle_alpha   90.00
_cell.angle_beta   90.00
_cell.angle_gamma   90.00
#
_symmetry.space_group_name_H-M   'P 1'
#
loop_
_entity.id
_entity.type
_entity.pdbx_description
1 polymer ?
#
loop_
_entity_poly.entity_id
_entity_poly.type
_entity_poly.pdbx_seq_one_letter_code
_entity_poly.pdbx_strand_id
1 'polypeptide(L)' 'MEEQGAAKPVCAEEALNLLNCVAQSSYDQDKCLHLLNSLRDCVLAKKVKKFSLAGQEQQETKPSSSN' A
#
# COMPACT_ATOMS: atom_id res chain seq x y z
N MET A 1 -8.39 -26.52 2.02
CA MET A 1 -7.24 -26.25 1.14
C MET A 1 -6.57 -25.01 1.71
N GLU A 2 -5.57 -25.24 2.57
CA GLU A 2 -4.40 -24.40 2.84
C GLU A 2 -4.60 -22.87 2.97
N GLU A 3 -5.06 -22.39 4.14
CA GLU A 3 -4.73 -21.04 4.61
C GLU A 3 -3.32 -21.11 5.24
N GLN A 4 -2.32 -21.32 4.38
CA GLN A 4 -0.93 -21.19 4.77
C GLN A 4 -0.71 -19.75 5.21
N GLY A 5 -0.15 -19.57 6.42
CA GLY A 5 0.07 -18.29 7.09
C GLY A 5 0.94 -17.34 6.29
N ALA A 6 0.36 -16.74 5.26
CA ALA A 6 0.94 -15.63 4.53
C ALA A 6 1.08 -14.50 5.52
N ALA A 7 2.32 -14.10 5.80
CA ALA A 7 2.59 -12.94 6.63
C ALA A 7 1.72 -11.77 6.13
N LYS A 8 0.83 -11.26 6.98
CA LYS A 8 -0.07 -10.15 6.63
C LYS A 8 0.79 -9.02 6.05
N PRO A 9 0.45 -8.49 4.85
CA PRO A 9 1.22 -7.41 4.27
C PRO A 9 1.22 -6.21 5.21
N VAL A 10 2.38 -5.57 5.31
CA VAL A 10 2.59 -4.46 6.25
C VAL A 10 1.65 -3.30 5.90
N CYS A 11 0.90 -2.80 6.90
CA CYS A 11 -0.10 -1.73 6.75
C CYS A 11 -1.26 -2.02 5.77
N ALA A 12 -1.51 -3.30 5.47
CA ALA A 12 -2.54 -3.68 4.49
C ALA A 12 -3.96 -3.33 4.95
N GLU A 13 -4.22 -3.34 6.26
CA GLU A 13 -5.53 -3.04 6.81
C GLU A 13 -5.87 -1.56 6.65
N GLU A 14 -4.93 -0.68 6.97
CA GLU A 14 -5.04 0.76 6.80
C GLU A 14 -5.19 1.15 5.32
N ALA A 15 -4.42 0.49 4.43
CA ALA A 15 -4.54 0.68 2.99
C ALA A 15 -5.93 0.24 2.48
N LEU A 16 -6.41 -0.92 2.92
CA LEU A 16 -7.74 -1.42 2.55
C LEU A 16 -8.85 -0.48 3.04
N ASN A 17 -8.76 0.01 4.27
CA ASN A 17 -9.74 0.93 4.83
C ASN A 17 -9.79 2.24 4.04
N LEU A 18 -8.63 2.80 3.66
CA LEU A 18 -8.57 3.99 2.82
C LEU A 18 -9.18 3.76 1.43
N LEU A 19 -8.83 2.65 0.78
CA LEU A 19 -9.39 2.29 -0.54
C LEU A 19 -10.92 2.15 -0.47
N ASN A 20 -11.43 1.47 0.55
CA ASN A 20 -12.85 1.32 0.80
C ASN A 20 -13.54 2.66 1.13
N CYS A 21 -12.82 3.61 1.73
CA CYS A 21 -13.35 4.96 1.95
C CYS A 21 -13.54 5.72 0.65
N VAL A 22 -12.55 5.68 -0.25
CA VAL A 22 -12.61 6.35 -1.55
C VAL A 22 -13.64 5.71 -2.49
N ALA A 23 -13.88 4.41 -2.35
CA ALA A 23 -14.88 3.68 -3.14
C ALA A 23 -16.35 3.93 -2.69
N GLN A 24 -16.58 4.55 -1.53
CA GLN A 24 -17.93 4.85 -1.06
C GLN A 24 -18.60 5.90 -1.94
N SER A 25 -19.88 5.66 -2.30
CA SER A 25 -20.66 6.58 -3.13
C SER A 25 -20.87 7.94 -2.47
N SER A 26 -21.07 7.96 -1.14
CA SER A 26 -21.07 9.17 -0.32
C SER A 26 -19.65 9.46 0.16
N TYR A 27 -18.85 10.08 -0.69
CA TYR A 27 -17.47 10.40 -0.36
C TYR A 27 -17.40 11.40 0.80
N ASP A 28 -16.81 10.96 1.92
CA ASP A 28 -16.52 11.80 3.08
C ASP A 28 -15.02 12.07 3.13
N GLN A 29 -14.65 13.28 2.69
CA GLN A 29 -13.26 13.67 2.56
C GLN A 29 -12.51 13.65 3.90
N ASP A 30 -13.14 14.11 4.98
CA ASP A 30 -12.50 14.21 6.29
C ASP A 30 -12.23 12.82 6.87
N LYS A 31 -13.22 11.93 6.75
CA LYS A 31 -13.08 10.52 7.12
C LYS A 31 -11.96 9.83 6.34
N CYS A 32 -11.89 10.02 5.02
CA CYS A 32 -10.84 9.41 4.22
C CYS A 32 -9.46 10.04 4.52
N LEU A 33 -9.40 11.33 4.84
CA LEU A 33 -8.17 12.00 5.25
C LEU A 33 -7.65 11.44 6.59
N HIS A 34 -8.54 11.16 7.54
CA HIS A 34 -8.19 10.47 8.78
C HIS A 34 -7.57 9.09 8.53
N LEU A 35 -8.17 8.30 7.63
CA LEU A 35 -7.63 6.98 7.26
C LEU A 35 -6.28 7.07 6.54
N LEU A 36 -6.08 8.12 5.72
CA LEU A 36 -4.78 8.39 5.09
C LEU A 36 -3.69 8.69 6.13
N ASN A 37 -4.00 9.48 7.16
CA ASN A 37 -3.05 9.76 8.23
C ASN A 37 -2.68 8.48 9.00
N SER A 38 -3.66 7.64 9.34
CA SER A 38 -3.40 6.34 9.97
C SER A 38 -2.50 5.44 9.10
N LEU A 39 -2.73 5.39 7.79
CA LEU A 39 -1.87 4.64 6.87
C LEU A 39 -0.44 5.20 6.86
N ARG A 40 -0.29 6.53 6.83
CA ARG A 40 1.01 7.19 6.87
C ARG A 40 1.76 6.85 8.16
N ASP A 41 1.09 6.87 9.30
CA ASP A 41 1.69 6.53 10.59
C ASP A 41 2.18 5.09 10.63
N CYS A 42 1.38 4.14 10.11
CA CYS A 42 1.81 2.75 10.01
C CYS A 42 3.07 2.60 9.13
N VAL A 43 3.08 3.24 7.94
CA VAL A 43 4.20 3.17 6.99
C VAL A 43 5.49 3.69 7.62
N LEU A 44 5.42 4.81 8.33
CA LEU A 44 6.55 5.40 9.02
C LEU A 44 7.01 4.53 10.20
N ALA A 45 6.08 4.02 11.02
CA ALA A 45 6.38 3.16 12.15
C ALA A 45 7.03 1.84 11.72
N LYS A 46 6.59 1.25 10.60
CA LYS A 46 7.10 0.00 10.05
C LYS A 46 8.26 0.19 9.07
N LYS A 47 8.70 1.43 8.83
CA LYS A 47 9.82 1.80 7.93
C LYS A 47 9.66 1.21 6.53
N VAL A 48 8.44 1.18 6.00
CA VAL A 48 8.20 0.66 4.66
C VAL A 48 8.80 1.63 3.64
N LYS A 49 9.76 1.16 2.84
CA LYS A 49 10.46 2.00 1.86
C LYS A 49 9.68 2.14 0.55
N LYS A 50 9.07 1.05 0.08
CA LYS A 50 8.30 0.98 -1.17
C LYS A 50 7.21 -0.08 -1.07
N PHE A 51 6.10 0.19 -1.74
CA PHE A 51 5.10 -0.80 -2.09
C PHE A 51 5.21 -1.08 -3.59
N SER A 52 5.03 -2.34 -3.98
CA SER A 52 4.98 -2.75 -5.38
C SER A 52 3.64 -3.43 -5.63
N LEU A 53 3.05 -3.21 -6.80
CA LEU A 53 1.89 -4.00 -7.20
C LEU A 53 2.35 -5.42 -7.58
N ALA A 54 1.45 -6.39 -7.42
CA ALA A 54 1.71 -7.75 -7.88
C ALA A 54 2.10 -7.74 -9.37
N GLY A 55 3.25 -8.32 -9.70
CA GLY A 55 3.80 -8.30 -11.07
C GLY A 55 4.73 -7.12 -11.40
N GLN A 56 4.97 -6.17 -10.48
CA GLN A 56 5.98 -5.11 -10.64
C GLN A 56 7.38 -5.51 -10.14
N GLU A 57 7.73 -6.79 -10.19
CA GLU A 57 9.04 -7.26 -9.75
C GLU A 57 10.14 -6.70 -10.68
N GLN A 58 10.80 -5.66 -10.18
CA GLN A 58 12.13 -5.18 -10.56
C GLN A 58 12.40 -4.95 -12.07
N GLN A 59 11.79 -3.91 -12.65
CA GLN A 59 12.56 -3.09 -13.60
C GLN A 59 13.44 -2.13 -12.79
N GLU A 60 14.48 -2.68 -12.16
CA GLU A 60 15.60 -1.86 -11.74
C GLU A 60 16.23 -1.33 -13.04
N THR A 61 16.09 -0.03 -13.26
CA THR A 61 16.64 0.71 -14.39
C THR A 61 18.14 0.48 -14.46
N LYS A 62 18.59 -0.50 -15.25
CA LYS A 62 19.97 -0.55 -15.73
C LYS A 62 20.16 0.65 -16.67
N PRO A 63 21.12 1.55 -16.43
CA PRO A 63 21.41 2.60 -17.40
C PRO A 63 21.87 1.92 -18.69
N SER A 64 21.17 2.19 -19.79
CA SER A 64 21.57 1.78 -21.12
C SER A 64 22.83 2.58 -21.49
N SER A 65 24.00 1.98 -21.27
CA SER A 65 25.22 2.37 -21.99
C SER A 65 25.33 1.49 -23.23
N SER A 66 24.84 1.99 -24.35
CA SER A 66 25.26 1.49 -25.67
C SER A 66 26.63 2.09 -25.99
N ASN A 67 27.59 1.21 -26.26
CA ASN A 67 28.85 1.50 -26.94
C ASN A 67 28.79 0.88 -28.33
#